data_AF-A0A834G542-F1
#
_entry.id   AF-A0A834G542-F1
#
_cell.length_a   1.000
_cell.length_b   1.000
_cell.length_c   1.000
_cell.angle_alpha   90.00
_cell.angle_beta   90.00
_cell.angle_gamma   90.00
#
_symmetry.space_group_name_H-M   'P 1'
#
loop_
_entity.id
_entity.type
_entity.pdbx_description
1 polymer ?
#
loop_
_entity_poly.entity_id
_entity_poly.type
_entity_poly.pdbx_seq_one_letter_code
_entity_poly.pdbx_strand_id
1 'polypeptide(L)'
;MPCPHTAEVLCESLMETLLDWNIDRRLATLTVDNCSSFDAMISILIGKLEPESFMSHRKLIHMRSAAHILNLIVKDGLEVIKGGIEKIRESVAYWTASPKREEKFEENARQLRILSGKKLSLDCVTRWNSTFFMLQTAIEYKDVFSRLKIRESQYKSCPQDNDWEVAKEVCERLEVFYEATEVFSGTKYPTSNLFFAKVCRIKMASTEWAELYECNEMEDLYTKRKREMMREMAAQMIEKYKKYWTIIHSILGVVAVLDPRFKMKLVEYYFNRIYGEDAIFEIERVHNYCKELLKEYEGKLNNGSMASSCQVESTVEVDDDLSGFDVFVTRNQTSQVSVKKPELDCYLEEDVIPRGNQDFDVLAWWKNDMKFPTLRVIARDVLSIPVSIVASESAFSTSGRVVTPHRSRLHPKTIEALMCARSWLLAHESEGNNSNEFASVLDDMDVDSSQSCVTMVGD
;
A
#
# COMPACT_ATOMS: atom_id res chain seq x y z
N MET A 1 -22.42 -3.85 -8.72
CA MET A 1 -21.99 -4.13 -10.11
C MET A 1 -22.97 -5.11 -10.71
N PRO A 2 -23.52 -4.83 -11.90
CA PRO A 2 -24.33 -5.81 -12.61
C PRO A 2 -23.48 -7.03 -12.97
N CYS A 3 -24.08 -8.22 -12.88
CA CYS A 3 -23.54 -9.44 -13.47
C CYS A 3 -23.80 -9.38 -14.98
N PRO A 4 -22.84 -9.80 -15.84
CA PRO A 4 -21.58 -10.47 -15.52
C PRO A 4 -20.42 -9.52 -15.18
N HIS A 5 -19.49 -9.98 -14.33
CA HIS A 5 -18.29 -9.22 -13.94
C HIS A 5 -17.17 -9.35 -14.98
N THR A 6 -17.48 -9.12 -16.26
CA THR A 6 -16.47 -9.12 -17.33
C THR A 6 -15.73 -7.78 -17.36
N ALA A 7 -14.56 -7.77 -18.02
CA ALA A 7 -13.75 -6.57 -18.18
C ALA A 7 -14.53 -5.41 -18.85
N GLU A 8 -15.43 -5.74 -19.79
CA GLU A 8 -16.27 -4.79 -20.52
C GLU A 8 -17.29 -4.14 -19.58
N VAL A 9 -18.02 -4.94 -18.80
CA VAL A 9 -19.06 -4.45 -17.87
C VAL A 9 -18.44 -3.61 -16.75
N LEU A 10 -17.28 -4.03 -16.24
CA LEU A 10 -16.52 -3.24 -15.27
C LEU A 10 -16.06 -1.90 -15.87
N CYS A 11 -15.59 -1.92 -17.12
CA CYS A 11 -15.13 -0.72 -17.82
C CYS A 11 -16.29 0.25 -18.09
N GLU A 12 -17.45 -0.25 -18.51
CA GLU A 12 -18.66 0.55 -18.71
C GLU A 12 -19.11 1.21 -17.41
N SER A 13 -19.19 0.44 -16.32
CA SER A 13 -19.56 0.97 -15.00
C SER A 13 -18.60 2.05 -14.51
N LEU A 14 -17.29 1.86 -14.73
CA LEU A 14 -16.28 2.86 -14.38
C LEU A 14 -16.40 4.10 -15.26
N MET A 15 -16.59 3.95 -16.57
CA MET A 15 -16.77 5.07 -17.50
C MET A 15 -18.01 5.90 -17.16
N GLU A 16 -19.14 5.26 -16.86
CA GLU A 16 -20.35 5.95 -16.40
C GLU A 16 -20.07 6.76 -15.13
N THR A 17 -19.36 6.17 -14.17
CA THR A 17 -18.96 6.88 -12.94
C THR A 17 -18.05 8.07 -13.24
N LEU A 18 -17.06 7.92 -14.11
CA LEU A 18 -16.15 9.01 -14.49
C LEU A 18 -16.90 10.16 -15.20
N LEU A 19 -17.88 9.85 -16.04
CA LEU A 19 -18.71 10.82 -16.74
C LEU A 19 -19.70 11.53 -15.81
N ASP A 20 -20.36 10.79 -14.92
CA ASP A 20 -21.31 11.32 -13.94
C ASP A 20 -20.63 12.34 -13.00
N TRP A 21 -19.38 12.08 -12.63
CA TRP A 21 -18.55 12.98 -11.83
C TRP A 21 -17.78 14.03 -12.65
N ASN A 22 -17.87 13.99 -13.99
CA ASN A 22 -17.17 14.89 -14.92
C ASN A 22 -15.63 14.92 -14.69
N ILE A 23 -15.05 13.73 -14.48
CA ILE A 23 -13.61 13.51 -14.25
C ILE A 23 -12.97 12.61 -15.30
N ASP A 24 -13.71 12.20 -16.34
CA ASP A 24 -13.24 11.40 -17.46
C ASP A 24 -12.02 12.00 -18.17
N ARG A 25 -11.89 13.34 -18.19
CA ARG A 25 -10.77 14.08 -18.79
C ARG A 25 -9.65 14.44 -17.82
N ARG A 26 -9.72 13.97 -16.59
CA ARG A 26 -8.79 14.31 -15.50
C ARG A 26 -8.37 13.06 -14.74
N LEU A 27 -8.11 11.98 -15.47
CA LEU A 27 -7.68 10.72 -14.87
C LEU A 27 -6.16 10.73 -14.68
N ALA A 28 -5.69 10.59 -13.44
CA ALA A 28 -4.27 10.40 -13.14
C ALA A 28 -3.94 8.90 -13.10
N THR A 29 -4.35 8.25 -12.01
CA THR A 29 -4.01 6.85 -11.73
C THR A 29 -5.23 6.10 -11.21
N LEU A 30 -5.33 4.84 -11.59
CA LEU A 30 -6.25 3.85 -11.06
C LEU A 30 -5.47 2.81 -10.28
N THR A 31 -5.77 2.72 -8.99
CA THR A 31 -5.26 1.66 -8.12
C THR A 31 -6.29 0.56 -8.02
N VAL A 32 -5.95 -0.65 -8.45
CA VAL A 32 -6.84 -1.82 -8.46
C VAL A 32 -6.17 -3.03 -7.81
N ASP A 33 -6.95 -4.07 -7.47
CA ASP A 33 -6.38 -5.34 -7.03
C ASP A 33 -5.68 -6.09 -8.19
N ASN A 34 -5.14 -7.27 -7.90
CA ASN A 34 -4.38 -8.05 -8.90
C ASN A 34 -5.23 -9.03 -9.72
N CYS A 35 -6.56 -8.88 -9.74
CA CYS A 35 -7.42 -9.71 -10.56
C CYS A 35 -7.22 -9.40 -12.05
N SER A 36 -7.11 -10.45 -12.87
CA SER A 36 -6.89 -10.33 -14.32
C SER A 36 -8.02 -9.58 -15.04
N SER A 37 -9.24 -9.59 -14.51
CA SER A 37 -10.36 -8.83 -15.06
C SER A 37 -10.09 -7.32 -15.02
N PHE A 38 -9.40 -6.80 -14.00
CA PHE A 38 -9.04 -5.38 -13.93
C PHE A 38 -7.91 -5.02 -14.90
N ASP A 39 -6.95 -5.91 -15.13
CA ASP A 39 -5.90 -5.73 -16.14
C ASP A 39 -6.52 -5.53 -17.54
N ALA A 40 -7.50 -6.37 -17.89
CA ALA A 40 -8.25 -6.26 -19.13
C ALA A 40 -9.13 -5.00 -19.16
N MET A 41 -9.83 -4.69 -18.07
CA MET A 41 -10.68 -3.50 -17.95
C MET A 41 -9.88 -2.21 -18.19
N ILE A 42 -8.70 -2.07 -17.58
CA ILE A 42 -7.83 -0.90 -17.75
C ILE A 42 -7.36 -0.78 -19.20
N SER A 43 -7.04 -1.91 -19.84
CA SER A 43 -6.66 -1.91 -21.26
C SER A 43 -7.79 -1.40 -22.15
N ILE A 44 -9.04 -1.81 -21.89
CA ILE A 44 -10.22 -1.31 -22.60
C ILE A 44 -10.44 0.17 -22.31
N LEU A 45 -10.30 0.60 -21.05
CA LEU A 45 -10.48 1.98 -20.62
C LEU A 45 -9.50 2.93 -21.32
N ILE A 46 -8.22 2.56 -21.39
CA ILE A 46 -7.18 3.35 -22.07
C ILE A 46 -7.48 3.50 -23.56
N GLY A 47 -8.15 2.52 -24.17
CA GLY A 47 -8.60 2.60 -25.56
C GLY A 47 -9.83 3.47 -25.78
N LYS A 48 -10.65 3.70 -24.74
CA LYS A 48 -11.88 4.53 -24.80
C LYS A 48 -11.64 6.01 -24.51
N LEU A 49 -10.60 6.35 -23.75
CA LEU A 49 -10.28 7.73 -23.36
C LEU A 49 -9.33 8.41 -24.35
N GLU A 50 -9.53 9.71 -24.57
CA GLU A 50 -8.63 10.51 -25.40
C GLU A 50 -7.24 10.65 -24.73
N PRO A 51 -6.13 10.70 -25.48
CA PRO A 51 -4.79 10.90 -24.91
C PRO A 51 -4.68 12.10 -23.95
N GLU A 52 -5.42 13.17 -24.22
CA GLU A 52 -5.49 14.41 -23.45
C GLU A 52 -6.25 14.25 -22.12
N SER A 53 -7.01 13.17 -21.97
CA SER A 53 -7.78 12.87 -20.76
C SER A 53 -6.92 12.42 -19.58
N PHE A 54 -5.64 12.08 -19.82
CA PHE A 54 -4.72 11.60 -18.81
C PHE A 54 -3.87 12.74 -18.25
N MET A 55 -4.02 13.01 -16.95
CA MET A 55 -3.21 14.02 -16.25
C MET A 55 -1.75 13.60 -16.22
N SER A 56 -1.50 12.34 -15.90
CA SER A 56 -0.17 11.75 -15.80
C SER A 56 0.25 10.99 -17.06
N HIS A 57 1.51 10.57 -17.09
CA HIS A 57 2.05 9.71 -18.13
C HIS A 57 1.24 8.40 -18.24
N ARG A 58 1.02 7.88 -19.45
CA ARG A 58 0.21 6.67 -19.66
C ARG A 58 0.69 5.46 -18.85
N LYS A 59 2.00 5.36 -18.61
CA LYS A 59 2.60 4.30 -17.79
C LYS A 59 2.28 4.41 -16.29
N LEU A 60 1.69 5.53 -15.84
CA LEU A 60 1.27 5.77 -14.45
C LEU A 60 -0.22 5.54 -14.22
N ILE A 61 -0.98 5.19 -15.27
CA ILE A 61 -2.43 5.00 -15.16
C ILE A 61 -2.77 3.80 -14.30
N HIS A 62 -1.96 2.74 -14.34
CA HIS A 62 -2.26 1.51 -13.63
C HIS A 62 -1.32 1.32 -12.44
N MET A 63 -1.89 1.36 -11.24
CA MET A 63 -1.23 0.96 -10.00
C MET A 63 -1.86 -0.32 -9.46
N ARG A 64 -1.03 -1.29 -9.10
CA ARG A 64 -1.48 -2.51 -8.42
C ARG A 64 -1.46 -2.31 -6.92
N SER A 65 -2.51 -2.76 -6.23
CA SER A 65 -2.63 -2.63 -4.78
C SER A 65 -1.49 -3.34 -4.04
N ALA A 66 -0.67 -2.56 -3.35
CA ALA A 66 0.42 -2.97 -2.47
C ALA A 66 -0.03 -3.99 -1.44
N ALA A 67 -1.09 -3.67 -0.70
CA ALA A 67 -1.61 -4.53 0.36
C ALA A 67 -2.11 -5.86 -0.19
N HIS A 68 -2.70 -5.85 -1.40
CA HIS A 68 -3.13 -7.08 -2.06
C HIS A 68 -1.93 -7.90 -2.55
N ILE A 69 -0.86 -7.27 -3.07
CA ILE A 69 0.40 -7.95 -3.39
C ILE A 69 0.97 -8.63 -2.14
N LEU A 70 1.07 -7.91 -1.01
CA LEU A 70 1.56 -8.46 0.24
C LEU A 70 0.69 -9.63 0.73
N ASN A 71 -0.63 -9.51 0.61
CA ASN A 71 -1.54 -10.60 0.93
C ASN A 71 -1.25 -11.86 0.10
N LEU A 72 -1.05 -11.71 -1.20
CA LEU A 72 -0.71 -12.85 -2.07
C LEU A 72 0.66 -13.45 -1.75
N ILE A 73 1.67 -12.62 -1.46
CA ILE A 73 3.00 -13.10 -1.09
C ILE A 73 2.94 -13.93 0.19
N VAL A 74 2.34 -13.38 1.25
CA VAL A 74 2.31 -14.06 2.54
C VAL A 74 1.42 -15.31 2.51
N LYS A 75 0.28 -15.27 1.80
CA LYS A 75 -0.60 -16.44 1.67
C LYS A 75 0.08 -17.60 0.97
N ASP A 76 0.84 -17.36 -0.10
CA ASP A 76 1.61 -18.42 -0.76
C ASP A 76 2.58 -19.06 0.25
N GLY A 77 3.29 -18.25 1.04
CA GLY A 77 4.17 -18.77 2.11
C GLY A 77 3.44 -19.56 3.20
N LEU A 78 2.28 -19.07 3.66
CA LEU A 78 1.48 -19.72 4.72
C LEU A 78 0.92 -21.08 4.28
N GLU A 79 0.77 -21.34 2.98
CA GLU A 79 0.30 -22.63 2.46
C GLU A 79 1.24 -23.78 2.88
N VAL A 80 2.55 -23.52 3.02
CA VAL A 80 3.55 -24.50 3.47
C VAL A 80 3.25 -25.05 4.87
N ILE A 81 2.73 -24.20 5.75
CA ILE A 81 2.45 -24.54 7.15
C ILE A 81 0.95 -24.68 7.43
N LYS A 82 0.13 -24.78 6.38
CA LYS A 82 -1.34 -24.78 6.45
C LYS A 82 -1.88 -25.76 7.47
N GLY A 83 -1.34 -26.98 7.53
CA GLY A 83 -1.79 -27.98 8.49
C GLY A 83 -1.59 -27.58 9.96
N GLY A 84 -0.55 -26.81 10.28
CA GLY A 84 -0.34 -26.25 11.62
C GLY A 84 -1.33 -25.12 11.91
N ILE A 85 -1.54 -24.23 10.93
CA ILE A 85 -2.52 -23.14 11.03
C ILE A 85 -3.94 -23.69 11.21
N GLU A 86 -4.33 -24.73 10.46
CA GLU A 86 -5.66 -25.35 10.54
C GLU A 86 -5.95 -25.91 11.92
N LYS A 87 -5.00 -26.56 12.58
CA LYS A 87 -5.19 -27.04 13.97
C LYS A 87 -5.42 -25.88 14.95
N ILE A 88 -4.64 -24.81 14.83
CA ILE A 88 -4.79 -23.63 15.68
C ILE A 88 -6.15 -22.97 15.40
N ARG A 89 -6.52 -22.80 14.13
CA ARG A 89 -7.80 -22.27 13.68
C ARG A 89 -8.98 -23.09 14.21
N GLU A 90 -8.93 -24.40 14.10
CA GLU A 90 -9.96 -25.31 14.63
C GLU A 90 -10.11 -25.16 16.16
N SER A 91 -9.00 -24.96 16.86
CA SER A 91 -9.02 -24.72 18.31
C SER A 91 -9.67 -23.40 18.66
N VAL A 92 -9.28 -22.33 17.97
CA VAL A 92 -9.88 -21.00 18.13
C VAL A 92 -11.37 -21.07 17.81
N ALA A 93 -11.77 -21.66 16.69
CA ALA A 93 -13.16 -21.85 16.31
C ALA A 93 -13.93 -22.66 17.37
N TYR A 94 -13.34 -23.73 17.90
CA TYR A 94 -13.99 -24.55 18.92
C TYR A 94 -14.31 -23.73 20.18
N TRP A 95 -13.36 -22.94 20.68
CA TRP A 95 -13.50 -22.18 21.92
C TRP A 95 -14.29 -20.88 21.78
N THR A 96 -14.39 -20.33 20.57
CA THR A 96 -15.20 -19.14 20.24
C THR A 96 -16.61 -19.48 19.73
N ALA A 97 -16.92 -20.75 19.50
CA ALA A 97 -18.21 -21.19 18.94
C ALA A 97 -19.46 -20.88 19.79
N SER A 98 -19.31 -20.59 21.09
CA SER A 98 -20.46 -20.26 21.95
C SER A 98 -20.04 -19.46 23.18
N PRO A 99 -20.93 -18.60 23.74
CA PRO A 99 -20.64 -17.82 24.95
C PRO A 99 -20.16 -18.69 26.12
N LYS A 100 -20.74 -19.88 26.29
CA LYS A 100 -20.35 -20.83 27.35
C LYS A 100 -18.91 -21.33 27.19
N ARG A 101 -18.45 -21.54 25.95
CA ARG A 101 -17.08 -21.96 25.68
C ARG A 101 -16.10 -20.80 25.82
N GLU A 102 -16.49 -19.60 25.39
CA GLU A 102 -15.71 -18.38 25.60
C GLU A 102 -15.50 -18.12 27.10
N GLU A 103 -16.56 -18.13 27.90
CA GLU A 103 -16.48 -17.93 29.36
C GLU A 103 -15.58 -18.98 30.02
N LYS A 104 -15.71 -20.26 29.62
CA LYS A 104 -14.85 -21.33 30.12
C LYS A 104 -13.38 -21.13 29.74
N PHE A 105 -13.12 -20.64 28.53
CA PHE A 105 -11.77 -20.33 28.08
C PHE A 105 -11.17 -19.18 28.92
N GLU A 106 -11.90 -18.08 29.07
CA GLU A 106 -11.51 -16.91 29.86
C GLU A 106 -11.29 -17.23 31.34
N GLU A 107 -12.12 -18.10 31.93
CA GLU A 107 -11.92 -18.58 33.30
C GLU A 107 -10.60 -19.35 33.44
N ASN A 108 -10.28 -20.23 32.48
CA ASN A 108 -9.03 -20.98 32.53
C ASN A 108 -7.81 -20.10 32.25
N ALA A 109 -7.93 -19.09 31.39
CA ALA A 109 -6.91 -18.06 31.20
C ALA A 109 -6.64 -17.28 32.50
N ARG A 110 -7.70 -16.88 33.23
CA ARG A 110 -7.59 -16.24 34.56
C ARG A 110 -6.96 -17.16 35.60
N GLN A 111 -7.35 -18.44 35.65
CA GLN A 111 -6.76 -19.42 36.56
C GLN A 111 -5.25 -19.63 36.33
N LEU A 112 -4.82 -19.57 35.06
CA LEU A 112 -3.42 -19.65 34.66
C LEU A 112 -2.67 -18.31 34.77
N ARG A 113 -3.36 -17.23 35.17
CA ARG A 113 -2.81 -15.86 35.29
C ARG A 113 -2.17 -15.35 33.99
N ILE A 114 -2.77 -15.70 32.85
CA ILE A 114 -2.38 -15.12 31.55
C ILE A 114 -2.71 -13.62 31.60
N LEU A 115 -1.69 -12.79 31.34
CA LEU A 115 -1.80 -11.32 31.44
C LEU A 115 -2.44 -10.67 30.21
N SER A 116 -2.64 -11.44 29.13
CA SER A 116 -3.24 -10.92 27.90
C SER A 116 -4.71 -10.59 28.08
N GLY A 117 -5.09 -9.40 27.64
CA GLY A 117 -6.49 -8.94 27.56
C GLY A 117 -7.11 -9.10 26.17
N LYS A 118 -6.41 -9.73 25.22
CA LYS A 118 -6.88 -9.88 23.83
C LYS A 118 -7.95 -10.97 23.74
N LYS A 119 -9.04 -10.72 23.02
CA LYS A 119 -10.05 -11.76 22.76
C LYS A 119 -9.56 -12.70 21.66
N LEU A 120 -9.79 -14.00 21.83
CA LEU A 120 -9.63 -14.96 20.72
C LEU A 120 -10.59 -14.59 19.58
N SER A 121 -10.07 -14.51 18.36
CA SER A 121 -10.84 -14.21 17.16
C SER A 121 -10.46 -15.17 16.03
N LEU A 122 -11.46 -15.63 15.28
CA LEU A 122 -11.26 -16.50 14.13
C LEU A 122 -10.78 -15.67 12.92
N ASP A 123 -9.83 -16.20 12.17
CA ASP A 123 -9.28 -15.49 11.01
C ASP A 123 -10.25 -15.44 9.82
N CYS A 124 -10.05 -14.42 8.99
CA CYS A 124 -10.57 -14.38 7.64
C CYS A 124 -9.51 -15.00 6.71
N VAL A 125 -9.73 -16.25 6.28
CA VAL A 125 -8.75 -17.05 5.49
C VAL A 125 -8.27 -16.35 4.20
N THR A 126 -9.04 -15.39 3.69
CA THR A 126 -8.66 -14.60 2.51
C THR A 126 -7.67 -13.46 2.81
N ARG A 127 -7.53 -13.05 4.08
CA ARG A 127 -6.72 -11.93 4.57
C ARG A 127 -5.63 -12.41 5.54
N TRP A 128 -4.38 -12.40 5.07
CA TRP A 128 -3.24 -12.95 5.80
C TRP A 128 -3.00 -12.29 7.17
N ASN A 129 -3.26 -10.97 7.29
CA ASN A 129 -3.08 -10.22 8.54
C ASN A 129 -4.06 -10.70 9.63
N SER A 130 -5.26 -11.13 9.26
CA SER A 130 -6.20 -11.73 10.22
C SER A 130 -5.72 -13.10 10.72
N THR A 131 -5.10 -13.91 9.85
CA THR A 131 -4.45 -15.16 10.25
C THR A 131 -3.27 -14.86 11.19
N PHE A 132 -2.47 -13.85 10.87
CA PHE A 132 -1.36 -13.40 11.71
C PHE A 132 -1.82 -13.00 13.12
N PHE A 133 -2.88 -12.19 13.26
CA PHE A 133 -3.45 -11.82 14.56
C PHE A 133 -4.05 -13.00 15.33
N MET A 134 -4.75 -13.91 14.63
CA MET A 134 -5.26 -15.14 15.23
C MET A 134 -4.10 -15.94 15.82
N LEU A 135 -3.00 -16.12 15.08
CA LEU A 135 -1.83 -16.85 15.55
C LEU A 135 -1.16 -16.15 16.74
N GLN A 136 -0.85 -14.84 16.64
CA GLN A 136 -0.25 -14.08 17.73
C GLN A 136 -1.08 -14.20 19.02
N THR A 137 -2.39 -13.99 18.93
CA THR A 137 -3.29 -14.07 20.09
C THR A 137 -3.37 -15.50 20.62
N ALA A 138 -3.53 -16.51 19.76
CA ALA A 138 -3.60 -17.90 20.18
C ALA A 138 -2.32 -18.39 20.87
N ILE A 139 -1.14 -17.94 20.42
CA ILE A 139 0.16 -18.25 21.02
C ILE A 139 0.23 -17.77 22.48
N GLU A 140 -0.28 -16.56 22.77
CA GLU A 140 -0.34 -16.02 24.14
C GLU A 140 -1.16 -16.91 25.09
N TYR A 141 -2.12 -17.67 24.55
CA TYR A 141 -2.99 -18.58 25.29
C TYR A 141 -2.63 -20.07 25.13
N LYS A 142 -1.46 -20.43 24.60
CA LYS A 142 -1.07 -21.84 24.34
C LYS A 142 -1.31 -22.78 25.54
N ASP A 143 -1.00 -22.33 26.75
CA ASP A 143 -1.11 -23.14 27.97
C ASP A 143 -2.59 -23.35 28.38
N VAL A 144 -3.46 -22.41 28.00
CA VAL A 144 -4.92 -22.52 28.20
C VAL A 144 -5.47 -23.65 27.33
N PHE A 145 -5.08 -23.71 26.06
CA PHE A 145 -5.47 -24.80 25.16
C PHE A 145 -5.02 -26.16 25.70
N SER A 146 -3.76 -26.29 26.14
CA SER A 146 -3.22 -27.51 26.72
C SER A 146 -3.98 -27.95 27.98
N ARG A 147 -4.30 -27.02 28.89
CA ARG A 147 -5.10 -27.31 30.09
C ARG A 147 -6.53 -27.73 29.75
N LEU A 148 -7.15 -27.08 28.77
CA LEU A 148 -8.52 -27.39 28.36
C LEU A 148 -8.63 -28.74 27.68
N LYS A 149 -7.60 -29.22 26.96
CA LYS A 149 -7.53 -30.58 26.40
C LYS A 149 -7.71 -31.66 27.46
N ILE A 150 -7.17 -31.44 28.66
CA ILE A 150 -7.28 -32.39 29.78
C ILE A 150 -8.71 -32.37 30.38
N ARG A 151 -9.35 -31.19 30.38
CA ARG A 151 -10.63 -30.95 31.06
C ARG A 151 -11.87 -31.16 30.19
N GLU A 152 -11.72 -31.16 28.86
CA GLU A 152 -12.83 -31.22 27.91
C GLU A 152 -12.64 -32.36 26.92
N SER A 153 -13.34 -33.46 27.14
CA SER A 153 -13.24 -34.66 26.30
C SER A 153 -13.72 -34.43 24.86
N GLN A 154 -14.57 -33.43 24.65
CA GLN A 154 -15.06 -33.05 23.31
C GLN A 154 -14.04 -32.21 22.51
N TYR A 155 -13.01 -31.66 23.16
CA TYR A 155 -11.96 -30.87 22.51
C TYR A 155 -10.87 -31.79 21.95
N LYS A 156 -11.03 -32.18 20.69
CA LYS A 156 -10.18 -33.20 20.03
C LYS A 156 -8.99 -32.62 19.26
N SER A 157 -9.15 -31.44 18.68
CA SER A 157 -8.12 -30.82 17.84
C SER A 157 -7.32 -29.83 18.67
N CYS A 158 -6.33 -30.31 19.43
CA CYS A 158 -5.43 -29.46 20.21
C CYS A 158 -4.04 -29.43 19.57
N PRO A 159 -3.48 -28.24 19.25
CA PRO A 159 -2.16 -28.10 18.66
C PRO A 159 -1.09 -28.70 19.58
N GLN A 160 -0.04 -29.22 18.97
CA GLN A 160 1.14 -29.77 19.67
C GLN A 160 2.19 -28.67 19.87
N ASP A 161 3.17 -28.91 20.74
CA ASP A 161 4.25 -27.94 21.02
C ASP A 161 4.99 -27.51 19.75
N ASN A 162 5.19 -28.43 18.81
CA ASN A 162 5.79 -28.16 17.51
C ASN A 162 4.94 -27.21 16.65
N ASP A 163 3.61 -27.31 16.70
CA ASP A 163 2.70 -26.42 15.96
C ASP A 163 2.83 -24.98 16.49
N TRP A 164 2.94 -24.82 17.82
CA TRP A 164 3.15 -23.51 18.46
C TRP A 164 4.53 -22.92 18.19
N GLU A 165 5.57 -23.75 18.16
CA GLU A 165 6.94 -23.32 17.88
C GLU A 165 7.07 -22.78 16.45
N VAL A 166 6.52 -23.49 15.47
CA VAL A 166 6.47 -23.05 14.07
C VAL A 166 5.64 -21.78 13.92
N ALA A 167 4.45 -21.72 14.53
CA ALA A 167 3.59 -20.54 14.45
C ALA A 167 4.27 -19.29 15.04
N LYS A 168 4.98 -19.43 16.16
CA LYS A 168 5.71 -18.33 16.80
C LYS A 168 6.80 -17.78 15.89
N GLU A 169 7.65 -18.65 15.36
CA GLU A 169 8.75 -18.23 14.48
C GLU A 169 8.24 -17.60 13.19
N VAL A 170 7.14 -18.12 12.62
CA VAL A 170 6.50 -17.52 11.45
C VAL A 170 5.95 -16.13 11.76
N CYS A 171 5.29 -15.94 12.92
CA CYS A 171 4.81 -14.61 13.32
C CYS A 171 5.98 -13.63 13.46
N GLU A 172 7.09 -14.03 14.08
CA GLU A 172 8.29 -13.17 14.21
C GLU A 172 8.84 -12.73 12.84
N ARG A 173 8.82 -13.61 11.83
CA ARG A 173 9.29 -13.27 10.48
C ARG A 173 8.28 -12.48 9.66
N LEU A 174 6.99 -12.68 9.89
CA LEU A 174 5.93 -11.94 9.19
C LEU A 174 5.72 -10.51 9.73
N GLU A 175 6.31 -10.16 10.87
CA GLU A 175 6.24 -8.81 11.45
C GLU A 175 6.63 -7.72 10.44
N VAL A 176 7.68 -7.94 9.63
CA VAL A 176 8.11 -6.96 8.60
C VAL A 176 7.06 -6.75 7.50
N PHE A 177 6.25 -7.76 7.20
CA PHE A 177 5.15 -7.66 6.24
C PHE A 177 3.96 -6.94 6.87
N TYR A 178 3.74 -7.14 8.17
CA TYR A 178 2.68 -6.50 8.93
C TYR A 178 2.95 -5.00 9.03
N GLU A 179 4.15 -4.61 9.46
CA GLU A 179 4.63 -3.22 9.49
C GLU A 179 4.52 -2.50 8.14
N ALA A 180 4.64 -3.23 7.02
CA ALA A 180 4.47 -2.66 5.69
C ALA A 180 2.98 -2.52 5.32
N THR A 181 2.17 -3.51 5.68
CA THR A 181 0.72 -3.53 5.41
C THR A 181 0.01 -2.41 6.19
N GLU A 182 0.38 -2.17 7.45
CA GLU A 182 -0.14 -1.03 8.21
C GLU A 182 0.18 0.30 7.51
N VAL A 183 1.45 0.49 7.14
CA VAL A 183 1.88 1.73 6.48
C VAL A 183 1.15 1.95 5.16
N PHE A 184 0.91 0.90 4.37
CA PHE A 184 0.18 0.99 3.11
C PHE A 184 -1.33 1.15 3.29
N SER A 185 -1.86 0.85 4.48
CA SER A 185 -3.27 1.00 4.82
C SER A 185 -3.59 2.40 5.38
N GLY A 186 -2.62 3.32 5.40
CA GLY A 186 -2.81 4.68 5.84
C GLY A 186 -3.67 5.51 4.89
N THR A 187 -4.50 6.38 5.48
CA THR A 187 -5.42 7.29 4.76
C THR A 187 -5.12 8.77 5.00
N LYS A 188 -4.32 9.08 6.04
CA LYS A 188 -4.03 10.46 6.49
C LYS A 188 -2.70 11.01 5.99
N TYR A 189 -1.93 10.23 5.26
CA TYR A 189 -0.62 10.62 4.73
C TYR A 189 -0.39 10.00 3.34
N PRO A 190 0.49 10.58 2.52
CA PRO A 190 0.91 9.98 1.26
C PRO A 190 1.59 8.64 1.51
N THR A 191 1.08 7.57 0.91
CA THR A 191 1.62 6.21 1.12
C THR A 191 2.70 5.84 0.10
N SER A 192 2.73 6.52 -1.04
CA SER A 192 3.66 6.28 -2.15
C SER A 192 5.13 6.41 -1.73
N ASN A 193 5.53 7.54 -1.14
CA ASN A 193 6.92 7.81 -0.75
C ASN A 193 7.47 6.81 0.28
N LEU A 194 6.60 6.16 1.04
CA LEU A 194 6.97 5.14 2.02
C LEU A 194 7.06 3.73 1.40
N PHE A 195 6.51 3.53 0.20
CA PHE A 195 6.44 2.23 -0.45
C PHE A 195 7.82 1.63 -0.70
N PHE A 196 8.70 2.36 -1.38
CA PHE A 196 9.93 1.81 -1.93
C PHE A 196 10.80 1.17 -0.84
N ALA A 197 11.03 1.89 0.26
CA ALA A 197 11.84 1.38 1.37
C ALA A 197 11.21 0.14 2.03
N LYS A 198 9.89 0.12 2.23
CA LYS A 198 9.18 -1.01 2.86
C LYS A 198 9.26 -2.28 2.01
N VAL A 199 9.06 -2.15 0.70
CA VAL A 199 9.10 -3.31 -0.22
C VAL A 199 10.53 -3.83 -0.42
N CYS A 200 11.53 -2.95 -0.49
CA CYS A 200 12.94 -3.38 -0.48
C CYS A 200 13.30 -4.09 0.84
N ARG A 201 12.83 -3.59 1.99
CA ARG A 201 13.03 -4.26 3.29
C ARG A 201 12.41 -5.65 3.33
N ILE A 202 11.21 -5.82 2.77
CA ILE A 202 10.57 -7.14 2.64
C ILE A 202 11.42 -8.09 1.81
N LYS A 203 11.95 -7.64 0.67
CA LYS A 203 12.83 -8.47 -0.17
C LYS A 203 14.06 -8.93 0.58
N MET A 204 14.73 -7.99 1.26
CA MET A 204 15.91 -8.28 2.06
C MET A 204 15.58 -9.28 3.18
N ALA A 205 14.55 -9.01 3.99
CA ALA A 205 14.14 -9.88 5.08
C ALA A 205 13.74 -11.29 4.61
N SER A 206 13.11 -11.39 3.44
CA SER A 206 12.75 -12.69 2.85
C SER A 206 14.00 -13.46 2.39
N THR A 207 14.97 -12.78 1.80
CA THR A 207 16.24 -13.38 1.39
C THR A 207 17.04 -13.82 2.63
N GLU A 208 17.19 -12.96 3.64
CA GLU A 208 17.83 -13.28 4.92
C GLU A 208 17.14 -14.46 5.62
N TRP A 209 15.80 -14.53 5.56
CA TRP A 209 15.04 -15.68 6.02
C TRP A 209 15.49 -16.94 5.27
N ALA A 210 15.48 -16.94 3.93
CA ALA A 210 15.88 -18.11 3.15
C ALA A 210 17.32 -18.57 3.44
N GLU A 211 18.26 -17.63 3.59
CA GLU A 211 19.68 -17.90 3.88
C GLU A 211 19.89 -18.49 5.28
N LEU A 212 19.12 -18.02 6.28
CA LEU A 212 19.24 -18.51 7.66
C LEU A 212 18.95 -20.01 7.80
N TYR A 213 18.16 -20.59 6.89
CA TYR A 213 17.80 -22.01 6.90
C TYR A 213 18.49 -22.83 5.80
N GLU A 214 19.65 -22.36 5.30
CA GLU A 214 20.51 -23.20 4.50
C GLU A 214 20.93 -24.47 5.28
N CYS A 215 20.99 -25.59 4.56
CA CYS A 215 21.08 -26.91 5.16
C CYS A 215 22.46 -27.13 5.82
N ASN A 216 22.46 -27.50 7.10
CA ASN A 216 23.61 -28.08 7.78
C ASN A 216 23.42 -29.59 7.96
N GLU A 217 24.49 -30.37 7.83
CA GLU A 217 24.41 -31.84 7.79
C GLU A 217 24.18 -32.49 9.17
N MET A 218 24.35 -31.76 10.28
CA MET A 218 24.34 -32.31 11.64
C MET A 218 23.16 -31.83 12.49
N GLU A 219 21.95 -32.32 12.20
CA GLU A 219 20.73 -32.03 12.97
C GLU A 219 19.83 -33.25 13.17
N ASP A 220 19.01 -33.19 14.22
CA ASP A 220 17.91 -34.13 14.41
C ASP A 220 16.81 -33.95 13.34
N LEU A 221 16.03 -35.00 13.12
CA LEU A 221 15.02 -35.05 12.06
C LEU A 221 13.94 -33.97 12.17
N TYR A 222 13.57 -33.58 13.39
CA TYR A 222 12.55 -32.55 13.61
C TYR A 222 13.09 -31.18 13.23
N THR A 223 14.27 -30.81 13.73
CA THR A 223 14.93 -29.55 13.39
C THR A 223 15.12 -29.44 11.88
N LYS A 224 15.60 -30.51 11.24
CA LYS A 224 15.77 -30.54 9.78
C LYS A 224 14.46 -30.26 9.03
N ARG A 225 13.36 -30.92 9.40
CA ARG A 225 12.05 -30.72 8.76
C ARG A 225 11.51 -29.31 8.98
N LYS A 226 11.65 -28.78 10.20
CA LYS A 226 11.23 -27.41 10.53
C LYS A 226 11.96 -26.39 9.67
N ARG A 227 13.28 -26.53 9.51
CA ARG A 227 14.08 -25.64 8.65
C ARG A 227 13.70 -25.74 7.18
N GLU A 228 13.47 -26.97 6.69
CA GLU A 228 13.01 -27.19 5.32
C GLU A 228 11.68 -26.46 5.06
N MET A 229 10.72 -26.53 5.99
CA MET A 229 9.47 -25.77 5.91
C MET A 229 9.71 -24.26 5.91
N MET A 230 10.58 -23.74 6.79
CA MET A 230 10.89 -22.30 6.84
C MET A 230 11.57 -21.80 5.56
N ARG A 231 12.49 -22.60 5.00
CA ARG A 231 13.17 -22.31 3.75
C ARG A 231 12.20 -22.34 2.57
N GLU A 232 11.32 -23.34 2.51
CA GLU A 232 10.29 -23.46 1.48
C GLU A 232 9.32 -22.26 1.53
N MET A 233 8.87 -21.88 2.72
CA MET A 233 8.02 -20.70 2.92
C MET A 233 8.69 -19.43 2.38
N ALA A 234 9.95 -19.17 2.77
CA ALA A 234 10.70 -18.02 2.28
C ALA A 234 10.89 -18.06 0.75
N ALA A 235 11.18 -19.24 0.18
CA ALA A 235 11.35 -19.42 -1.25
C ALA A 235 10.06 -19.09 -2.04
N GLN A 236 8.90 -19.60 -1.60
CA GLN A 236 7.61 -19.31 -2.23
C GLN A 236 7.27 -17.82 -2.15
N MET A 237 7.52 -17.19 -1.00
CA MET A 237 7.32 -15.75 -0.82
C MET A 237 8.24 -14.91 -1.73
N ILE A 238 9.51 -15.29 -1.87
CA ILE A 238 10.46 -14.63 -2.78
C ILE A 238 10.04 -14.78 -4.24
N GLU A 239 9.59 -15.96 -4.65
CA GLU A 239 9.12 -16.20 -6.01
C GLU A 239 7.90 -15.32 -6.33
N LYS A 240 6.92 -15.31 -5.42
CA LYS A 240 5.72 -14.47 -5.57
C LYS A 240 6.08 -12.98 -5.57
N TYR A 241 7.02 -12.55 -4.73
CA TYR A 241 7.55 -11.19 -4.73
C TYR A 241 8.13 -10.80 -6.10
N LYS A 242 9.00 -11.65 -6.68
CA LYS A 242 9.67 -11.38 -7.96
C LYS A 242 8.67 -11.11 -9.08
N LYS A 243 7.55 -11.86 -9.12
CA LYS A 243 6.48 -11.69 -10.10
C LYS A 243 5.88 -10.28 -10.11
N TYR A 244 5.73 -9.67 -8.94
CA TYR A 244 5.14 -8.32 -8.82
C TYR A 244 6.20 -7.23 -8.89
N TRP A 245 7.40 -7.49 -8.37
CA TRP A 245 8.51 -6.55 -8.36
C TRP A 245 8.85 -6.03 -9.77
N THR A 246 8.87 -6.91 -10.78
CA THR A 246 9.08 -6.55 -12.20
C THR A 246 8.06 -5.57 -12.76
N ILE A 247 6.86 -5.52 -12.19
CA ILE A 247 5.78 -4.65 -12.65
C ILE A 247 5.90 -3.27 -12.01
N ILE A 248 6.29 -3.22 -10.73
CA ILE A 248 6.19 -2.01 -9.91
C ILE A 248 7.53 -1.28 -9.75
N HIS A 249 8.70 -1.91 -9.91
CA HIS A 249 9.99 -1.31 -9.53
C HIS A 249 10.24 0.09 -10.14
N SER A 250 9.77 0.37 -11.37
CA SER A 250 10.07 1.62 -12.09
C SER A 250 9.37 2.82 -11.46
N ILE A 251 8.06 2.69 -11.18
CA ILE A 251 7.30 3.78 -10.57
C ILE A 251 7.75 4.01 -9.12
N LEU A 252 8.09 2.94 -8.41
CA LEU A 252 8.57 3.05 -7.04
C LEU A 252 9.92 3.73 -6.93
N GLY A 253 10.80 3.49 -7.89
CA GLY A 253 12.07 4.22 -8.00
C GLY A 253 11.83 5.71 -8.16
N VAL A 254 10.91 6.13 -9.05
CA VAL A 254 10.56 7.55 -9.24
C VAL A 254 10.03 8.17 -7.95
N VAL A 255 9.11 7.48 -7.28
CA VAL A 255 8.53 7.94 -6.02
C VAL A 255 9.61 8.14 -4.94
N ALA A 256 10.59 7.25 -4.85
CA ALA A 256 11.73 7.39 -3.94
C ALA A 256 12.63 8.57 -4.32
N VAL A 257 12.86 8.79 -5.62
CA VAL A 257 13.68 9.89 -6.13
C VAL A 257 13.04 11.24 -5.84
N LEU A 258 11.71 11.34 -5.95
CA LEU A 258 10.96 12.58 -5.68
C LEU A 258 10.85 12.90 -4.19
N ASP A 259 11.30 12.04 -3.27
CA ASP A 259 11.43 12.41 -1.86
C ASP A 259 12.79 13.09 -1.62
N PRO A 260 12.83 14.37 -1.24
CA PRO A 260 14.07 15.16 -1.09
C PRO A 260 14.97 14.66 0.05
N ARG A 261 14.46 13.81 0.94
CA ARG A 261 15.26 13.15 1.99
C ARG A 261 16.09 11.99 1.46
N PHE A 262 15.74 11.49 0.27
CA PHE A 262 16.23 10.23 -0.27
C PHE A 262 16.90 10.39 -1.63
N LYS A 263 16.19 10.96 -2.61
CA LYS A 263 16.65 11.10 -3.99
C LYS A 263 17.16 9.76 -4.56
N MET A 264 18.11 9.80 -5.50
CA MET A 264 18.74 8.59 -6.06
C MET A 264 19.50 7.75 -5.01
N LYS A 265 19.96 8.36 -3.91
CA LYS A 265 20.78 7.66 -2.89
C LYS A 265 20.05 6.48 -2.26
N LEU A 266 18.73 6.57 -2.07
CA LEU A 266 17.95 5.46 -1.53
C LEU A 266 17.82 4.30 -2.53
N VAL A 267 17.64 4.62 -3.81
CA VAL A 267 17.59 3.63 -4.89
C VAL A 267 18.92 2.90 -4.99
N GLU A 268 20.02 3.65 -5.03
CA GLU A 268 21.39 3.12 -5.03
C GLU A 268 21.64 2.21 -3.83
N TYR A 269 21.26 2.64 -2.62
CA TYR A 269 21.45 1.86 -1.40
C TYR A 269 20.77 0.49 -1.45
N TYR A 270 19.50 0.44 -1.85
CA TYR A 270 18.76 -0.82 -1.88
C TYR A 270 19.10 -1.68 -3.10
N PHE A 271 19.27 -1.09 -4.27
CA PHE A 271 19.52 -1.86 -5.49
C PHE A 271 20.89 -2.54 -5.45
N ASN A 272 21.92 -1.89 -4.91
CA ASN A 272 23.22 -2.55 -4.68
C ASN A 272 23.10 -3.78 -3.77
N ARG A 273 22.19 -3.77 -2.79
CA ARG A 273 21.96 -4.92 -1.89
C ARG A 273 21.09 -6.01 -2.49
N ILE A 274 20.13 -5.64 -3.35
CA ILE A 274 19.17 -6.58 -3.93
C ILE A 274 19.72 -7.26 -5.19
N TYR A 275 20.44 -6.50 -6.03
CA TYR A 275 20.89 -6.93 -7.35
C TYR A 275 22.39 -7.18 -7.45
N GLY A 276 23.19 -6.70 -6.48
CA GLY A 276 24.65 -6.85 -6.54
C GLY A 276 25.22 -6.17 -7.79
N GLU A 277 25.89 -6.95 -8.65
CA GLU A 277 26.54 -6.46 -9.86
C GLU A 277 25.55 -5.84 -10.87
N ASP A 278 24.32 -6.34 -10.93
CA ASP A 278 23.28 -5.86 -11.85
C ASP A 278 22.64 -4.53 -11.39
N ALA A 279 22.99 -4.02 -10.21
CA ALA A 279 22.39 -2.81 -9.64
C ALA A 279 22.54 -1.58 -10.55
N ILE A 280 23.67 -1.47 -11.27
CA ILE A 280 23.97 -0.32 -12.13
C ILE A 280 22.90 -0.17 -13.22
N PHE A 281 22.51 -1.26 -13.88
CA PHE A 281 21.50 -1.25 -14.93
C PHE A 281 20.12 -0.85 -14.40
N GLU A 282 19.80 -1.30 -13.20
CA GLU A 282 18.52 -1.03 -12.53
C GLU A 282 18.42 0.43 -12.07
N ILE A 283 19.51 0.97 -11.52
CA ILE A 283 19.63 2.39 -11.12
C ILE A 283 19.51 3.29 -12.36
N GLU A 284 20.22 2.96 -13.43
CA GLU A 284 20.16 3.71 -14.69
C GLU A 284 18.74 3.68 -15.29
N ARG A 285 18.04 2.53 -15.21
CA ARG A 285 16.66 2.42 -15.66
C ARG A 285 15.73 3.38 -14.91
N VAL A 286 15.83 3.47 -13.58
CA VAL A 286 15.03 4.41 -12.77
C VAL A 286 15.34 5.86 -13.15
N HIS A 287 16.62 6.19 -13.31
CA HIS A 287 17.05 7.54 -13.68
C HIS A 287 16.54 7.94 -15.08
N ASN A 288 16.64 7.04 -16.07
CA ASN A 288 16.09 7.27 -17.41
C ASN A 288 14.57 7.42 -17.38
N TYR A 289 13.88 6.66 -16.53
CA TYR A 289 12.44 6.79 -16.36
C TYR A 289 12.03 8.15 -15.77
N CYS A 290 12.80 8.68 -14.81
CA CYS A 290 12.60 10.05 -14.31
C CYS A 290 12.80 11.10 -15.42
N LYS A 291 13.80 10.91 -16.29
CA LYS A 291 14.07 11.82 -17.43
C LYS A 291 12.97 11.78 -18.49
N GLU A 292 12.44 10.60 -18.82
CA GLU A 292 11.29 10.45 -19.71
C GLU A 292 10.08 11.20 -19.16
N LEU A 293 9.81 11.01 -17.86
CA LEU A 293 8.67 11.65 -17.18
C LEU A 293 8.81 13.18 -17.19
N LEU A 294 10.00 13.70 -16.92
CA LEU A 294 10.26 15.14 -16.97
C LEU A 294 9.95 15.73 -18.36
N LYS A 295 10.50 15.14 -19.42
CA LYS A 295 10.31 15.62 -20.80
C LYS A 295 8.84 15.66 -21.22
N GLU A 296 8.04 14.68 -20.79
CA GLU A 296 6.62 14.65 -21.12
C GLU A 296 5.83 15.76 -20.42
N TYR A 297 6.11 16.00 -19.15
CA TYR A 297 5.46 17.08 -18.40
C TYR A 297 5.89 18.46 -18.89
N GLU A 298 7.15 18.65 -19.28
CA GLU A 298 7.61 19.86 -19.96
C GLU A 298 6.81 20.11 -21.25
N GLY A 299 6.59 19.07 -22.06
CA GLY A 299 5.74 19.16 -23.26
C GLY A 299 4.30 19.57 -22.97
N LYS A 300 3.69 19.02 -21.92
CA LYS A 300 2.32 19.38 -21.49
C LYS A 300 2.22 20.82 -20.97
N LEU A 301 3.18 21.28 -20.17
CA LEU A 301 3.20 22.64 -19.62
C LEU A 301 3.42 23.70 -20.72
N ASN A 302 4.27 23.40 -21.70
CA ASN A 302 4.52 24.30 -22.83
C ASN A 302 3.28 24.41 -23.74
N ASN A 303 2.52 23.32 -23.94
CA ASN A 303 1.27 23.35 -24.71
C ASN A 303 0.11 24.01 -23.95
N GLY A 304 0.05 23.87 -22.62
CA GLY A 304 -0.96 24.51 -21.78
C GLY A 304 -0.80 26.02 -21.63
N SER A 305 0.42 26.54 -21.87
CA SER A 305 0.73 27.97 -21.77
C SER A 305 0.14 28.83 -22.91
N MET A 306 -0.42 28.24 -23.96
CA MET A 306 -1.23 28.97 -24.96
C MET A 306 -2.68 29.23 -24.51
N ALA A 307 -3.16 28.63 -23.40
CA ALA A 307 -4.56 28.70 -22.98
C ALA A 307 -4.82 29.51 -21.70
N SER A 308 -3.80 30.16 -21.12
CA SER A 308 -3.99 31.05 -19.95
C SER A 308 -3.17 32.33 -20.09
N SER A 309 -3.57 33.20 -21.01
CA SER A 309 -3.30 34.62 -20.85
C SER A 309 -4.28 35.13 -19.77
N CYS A 310 -3.89 35.00 -18.50
CA CYS A 310 -4.44 35.87 -17.49
C CYS A 310 -3.85 37.26 -17.75
N GLN A 311 -4.59 38.06 -18.52
CA GLN A 311 -4.38 39.50 -18.52
C GLN A 311 -4.63 39.98 -17.10
N VAL A 312 -3.53 40.23 -16.39
CA VAL A 312 -3.56 41.09 -15.21
C VAL A 312 -3.75 42.49 -15.78
N GLU A 313 -5.00 42.93 -15.92
CA GLU A 313 -5.30 44.36 -15.94
C GLU A 313 -4.91 44.91 -14.57
N SER A 314 -3.73 45.51 -14.50
CA SER A 314 -3.43 46.54 -13.51
C SER A 314 -2.65 47.64 -14.21
N THR A 315 -3.40 48.62 -14.69
CA THR A 315 -2.92 49.91 -15.17
C THR A 315 -2.39 50.72 -13.99
N VAL A 316 -1.07 50.70 -13.78
CA VAL A 316 -0.33 51.86 -13.27
C VAL A 316 1.05 51.83 -13.92
N GLU A 317 1.29 52.72 -14.89
CA GLU A 317 2.64 52.97 -15.41
C GLU A 317 3.47 53.62 -14.29
N VAL A 318 4.25 52.81 -13.60
CA VAL A 318 5.40 53.27 -12.82
C VAL A 318 6.59 53.15 -13.74
N ASP A 319 7.21 54.28 -14.06
CA ASP A 319 8.47 54.39 -14.81
C ASP A 319 9.56 53.59 -14.06
N ASP A 320 9.84 52.37 -14.53
CA ASP A 320 10.78 51.45 -13.88
C ASP A 320 12.22 51.76 -14.34
N ASP A 321 12.94 52.45 -13.47
CA ASP A 321 14.34 52.89 -13.59
C ASP A 321 15.33 51.71 -13.83
N LEU A 322 14.87 50.46 -13.69
CA LEU A 322 15.66 49.25 -13.90
C LEU A 322 15.42 48.54 -15.24
N SER A 323 14.54 49.04 -16.11
CA SER A 323 14.32 48.47 -17.45
C SER A 323 15.60 48.35 -18.28
N GLY A 324 16.56 49.26 -18.10
CA GLY A 324 17.90 49.19 -18.70
C GLY A 324 18.78 48.06 -18.15
N PHE A 325 18.61 47.70 -16.87
CA PHE A 325 19.28 46.56 -16.25
C PHE A 325 18.74 45.23 -16.80
N ASP A 326 17.43 45.12 -17.01
CA ASP A 326 16.81 43.93 -17.60
C ASP A 326 17.31 43.65 -19.03
N VAL A 327 17.46 44.71 -19.84
CA VAL A 327 18.06 44.63 -21.17
C VAL A 327 19.54 44.23 -21.09
N PHE A 328 20.30 44.75 -20.12
CA PHE A 328 21.70 44.40 -19.89
C PHE A 328 21.88 42.94 -19.48
N VAL A 329 21.06 42.43 -18.54
CA VAL A 329 21.08 41.03 -18.09
C VAL A 329 20.72 40.09 -19.23
N THR A 330 19.66 40.41 -20.00
CA THR A 330 19.22 39.60 -21.14
C THR A 330 20.29 39.52 -22.24
N ARG A 331 21.00 40.63 -22.49
CA ARG A 331 22.09 40.73 -23.47
C ARG A 331 23.37 40.00 -23.04
N ASN A 332 23.66 39.96 -21.74
CA ASN A 332 24.77 39.19 -21.18
C ASN A 332 24.45 37.68 -21.10
N GLN A 333 23.20 37.31 -20.81
CA GLN A 333 22.77 35.90 -20.79
C GLN A 333 22.74 35.28 -22.19
N THR A 334 22.41 36.03 -23.25
CA THR A 334 22.49 35.54 -24.64
C THR A 334 23.92 35.31 -25.14
N SER A 335 24.93 35.86 -24.46
CA SER A 335 26.35 35.67 -24.78
C SER A 335 26.97 34.43 -24.10
N GLN A 336 26.29 33.85 -23.10
CA GLN A 336 26.59 32.53 -22.57
C GLN A 336 25.51 31.56 -23.04
N VAL A 337 25.80 30.74 -24.06
CA VAL A 337 25.01 29.53 -24.32
C VAL A 337 25.29 28.54 -23.19
N SER A 338 24.76 28.82 -21.99
CA SER A 338 24.68 27.83 -20.93
C SER A 338 23.61 26.85 -21.37
N VAL A 339 24.00 25.62 -21.70
CA VAL A 339 23.05 24.51 -21.79
C VAL A 339 22.31 24.47 -20.45
N LYS A 340 21.04 24.89 -20.41
CA LYS A 340 20.24 24.83 -19.18
C LYS A 340 20.21 23.36 -18.77
N LYS A 341 20.85 23.07 -17.64
CA LYS A 341 20.87 21.73 -17.07
C LYS A 341 19.43 21.31 -16.80
N PRO A 342 19.04 20.06 -17.11
CA PRO A 342 17.70 19.56 -16.83
C PRO A 342 17.34 19.75 -15.36
N GLU A 343 16.08 20.10 -15.10
CA GLU A 343 15.57 20.37 -13.74
C GLU A 343 15.87 19.20 -12.77
N LEU A 344 15.72 17.96 -13.26
CA LEU A 344 16.06 16.75 -12.52
C LEU A 344 17.53 16.70 -12.10
N ASP A 345 18.46 17.01 -12.99
CA ASP A 345 19.88 16.93 -12.66
C ASP A 345 20.26 18.00 -11.62
N CYS A 346 19.66 19.20 -11.67
CA CYS A 346 19.82 20.22 -10.63
C CYS A 346 19.28 19.75 -9.27
N TYR A 347 18.08 19.15 -9.25
CA TYR A 347 17.48 18.62 -8.02
C TYR A 347 18.31 17.50 -7.39
N LEU A 348 18.88 16.60 -8.21
CA LEU A 348 19.71 15.49 -7.74
C LEU A 348 21.06 15.93 -7.18
N GLU A 349 21.58 17.08 -7.61
CA GLU A 349 22.83 17.65 -7.09
C GLU A 349 22.68 18.37 -5.75
N GLU A 350 21.49 18.84 -5.42
CA GLU A 350 21.24 19.40 -4.10
C GLU A 350 21.40 18.34 -3.00
N ASP A 351 21.83 18.76 -1.81
CA ASP A 351 21.93 17.86 -0.66
C ASP A 351 20.58 17.25 -0.27
N VAL A 352 20.63 16.07 0.37
CA VAL A 352 19.44 15.42 0.91
C VAL A 352 19.02 16.05 2.22
N ILE A 353 17.72 16.15 2.45
CA ILE A 353 17.19 16.69 3.70
C ILE A 353 17.39 15.67 4.83
N PRO A 354 17.90 16.09 6.02
CA PRO A 354 18.04 15.22 7.17
C PRO A 354 16.70 14.60 7.62
N ARG A 355 16.70 13.29 7.89
CA ARG A 355 15.52 12.52 8.30
C ARG A 355 15.08 12.74 9.76
N GLY A 356 15.77 13.60 10.51
CA GLY A 356 15.54 13.77 11.96
C GLY A 356 14.20 14.42 12.31
N ASN A 357 13.51 15.02 11.34
CA ASN A 357 12.19 15.61 11.55
C ASN A 357 11.09 14.57 11.26
N GLN A 358 10.37 14.16 12.31
CA GLN A 358 9.25 13.21 12.21
C GLN A 358 8.02 13.85 11.54
N ASP A 359 7.88 15.17 11.59
CA ASP A 359 6.75 15.92 11.02
C ASP A 359 7.02 16.42 9.58
N PHE A 360 7.96 15.78 8.86
CA PHE A 360 8.25 16.17 7.48
C PHE A 360 7.14 15.75 6.52
N ASP A 361 6.41 16.74 6.00
CA ASP A 361 5.43 16.56 4.92
C ASP A 361 6.08 16.80 3.55
N VAL A 362 6.21 15.71 2.77
CA VAL A 362 6.79 15.72 1.43
C VAL A 362 5.95 16.52 0.43
N LEU A 363 4.61 16.49 0.54
CA LEU A 363 3.73 17.24 -0.36
C LEU A 363 3.79 18.74 -0.04
N ALA A 364 3.83 19.10 1.24
CA ALA A 364 4.01 20.49 1.65
C ALA A 364 5.36 21.05 1.18
N TRP A 365 6.43 20.24 1.23
CA TRP A 365 7.74 20.64 0.71
C TRP A 365 7.67 20.99 -0.78
N TRP A 366 7.12 20.09 -1.61
CA TRP A 366 6.94 20.33 -3.05
C TRP A 366 6.00 21.50 -3.34
N LYS A 367 4.98 21.74 -2.51
CA LYS A 367 4.05 22.86 -2.67
C LYS A 367 4.71 24.22 -2.43
N ASN A 368 5.69 24.29 -1.52
CA ASN A 368 6.35 25.53 -1.15
C ASN A 368 7.60 25.83 -2.00
N ASP A 369 8.19 24.81 -2.62
CA ASP A 369 9.33 24.99 -3.50
C ASP A 369 8.92 25.61 -4.86
N MET A 370 9.67 26.62 -5.29
CA MET A 370 9.49 27.30 -6.58
C MET A 370 10.66 27.08 -7.55
N LYS A 371 11.72 26.38 -7.12
CA LYS A 371 12.93 26.15 -7.93
C LYS A 371 12.68 25.13 -9.03
N PHE A 372 11.79 24.17 -8.76
CA PHE A 372 11.55 23.00 -9.60
C PHE A 372 10.09 22.95 -10.06
N PRO A 373 9.68 23.79 -11.04
CA PRO A 373 8.29 23.92 -11.46
C PRO A 373 7.72 22.65 -12.09
N THR A 374 8.50 21.91 -12.89
CA THR A 374 8.00 20.70 -13.57
C THR A 374 7.99 19.51 -12.61
N LEU A 375 9.08 19.30 -11.86
CA LEU A 375 9.19 18.23 -10.87
C LEU A 375 8.16 18.40 -9.77
N ARG A 376 7.79 19.63 -9.40
CA ARG A 376 6.69 19.88 -8.46
C ARG A 376 5.36 19.32 -8.96
N VAL A 377 5.03 19.51 -10.24
CA VAL A 377 3.81 18.97 -10.83
C VAL A 377 3.87 17.44 -10.85
N ILE A 378 5.03 16.89 -11.24
CA ILE A 378 5.27 15.43 -11.22
C ILE A 378 5.12 14.87 -9.81
N ALA A 379 5.74 15.50 -8.81
CA ALA A 379 5.69 15.09 -7.41
C ALA A 379 4.26 15.14 -6.86
N ARG A 380 3.49 16.18 -7.17
CA ARG A 380 2.07 16.24 -6.82
C ARG A 380 1.31 15.04 -7.38
N ASP A 381 1.51 14.71 -8.65
CA ASP A 381 0.73 13.67 -9.32
C ASP A 381 1.19 12.25 -8.95
N VAL A 382 2.48 12.04 -8.75
CA VAL A 382 3.09 10.74 -8.43
C VAL A 382 3.00 10.42 -6.93
N LEU A 383 3.25 11.40 -6.06
CA LEU A 383 3.24 11.16 -4.61
C LEU A 383 1.82 11.04 -4.04
N SER A 384 0.82 11.58 -4.74
CA SER A 384 -0.59 11.43 -4.35
C SER A 384 -1.19 10.07 -4.71
N ILE A 385 -0.49 9.21 -5.46
CA ILE A 385 -0.98 7.89 -5.83
C ILE A 385 -1.19 7.04 -4.56
N PRO A 386 -2.42 6.60 -4.26
CA PRO A 386 -2.64 5.64 -3.19
C PRO A 386 -2.08 4.29 -3.62
N VAL A 387 -1.14 3.75 -2.85
CA VAL A 387 -0.51 2.46 -3.19
C VAL A 387 -1.41 1.27 -2.90
N SER A 388 -2.52 1.46 -2.19
CA SER A 388 -3.39 0.40 -1.69
C SER A 388 -4.87 0.76 -1.88
N ILE A 389 -5.70 -0.25 -2.10
CA ILE A 389 -7.17 -0.12 -2.12
C ILE A 389 -7.81 -0.35 -0.75
N VAL A 390 -7.03 -0.59 0.31
CA VAL A 390 -7.58 -0.89 1.66
C VAL A 390 -8.51 0.23 2.16
N ALA A 391 -8.20 1.49 1.84
CA ALA A 391 -9.05 2.63 2.15
C ALA A 391 -10.43 2.54 1.48
N SER A 392 -10.49 2.16 0.21
CA SER A 392 -11.77 1.99 -0.51
C SER A 392 -12.51 0.72 -0.05
N GLU A 393 -11.79 -0.37 0.25
CA GLU A 393 -12.38 -1.58 0.86
C GLU A 393 -13.03 -1.32 2.23
N SER A 394 -12.41 -0.45 3.05
CA SER A 394 -12.99 -0.04 4.32
C SER A 394 -14.21 0.86 4.16
N ALA A 395 -14.25 1.71 3.12
CA ALA A 395 -15.46 2.45 2.78
C ALA A 395 -16.63 1.49 2.49
N PHE A 396 -16.39 0.37 1.78
CA PHE A 396 -17.41 -0.67 1.57
C PHE A 396 -17.79 -1.38 2.87
N SER A 397 -16.83 -1.72 3.73
CA SER A 397 -17.12 -2.31 5.05
C SER A 397 -17.99 -1.39 5.91
N THR A 398 -17.66 -0.10 5.93
CA THR A 398 -18.42 0.95 6.63
C THR A 398 -19.82 1.12 6.04
N SER A 399 -19.96 0.98 4.72
CA SER A 399 -21.27 1.04 4.05
C SER A 399 -22.23 -0.05 4.51
N GLY A 400 -21.72 -1.17 5.05
CA GLY A 400 -22.53 -2.21 5.69
C GLY A 400 -23.36 -1.70 6.87
N ARG A 401 -22.96 -0.58 7.51
CA ARG A 401 -23.76 0.10 8.55
C ARG A 401 -24.93 0.91 7.97
N VAL A 402 -24.82 1.31 6.70
CA VAL A 402 -25.85 2.07 5.96
C VAL A 402 -26.80 1.13 5.23
N VAL A 403 -26.25 0.08 4.62
CA VAL A 403 -26.95 -0.93 3.83
C VAL A 403 -26.73 -2.29 4.48
N THR A 404 -27.74 -2.79 5.19
CA THR A 404 -27.74 -4.16 5.73
C THR A 404 -28.69 -5.04 4.91
N PRO A 405 -28.60 -6.37 4.98
CA PRO A 405 -29.57 -7.27 4.36
C PRO A 405 -31.03 -6.95 4.72
N HIS A 406 -31.27 -6.43 5.93
CA HIS A 406 -32.59 -6.00 6.41
C HIS A 406 -32.94 -4.54 6.10
N ARG A 407 -31.96 -3.71 5.71
CA ARG A 407 -32.09 -2.28 5.41
C ARG A 407 -31.47 -1.93 4.06
N SER A 408 -31.95 -2.57 2.99
CA SER A 408 -31.42 -2.46 1.63
C SER A 408 -32.25 -1.57 0.68
N ARG A 409 -33.26 -0.85 1.20
CA ARG A 409 -34.23 -0.07 0.38
C ARG A 409 -33.76 1.33 -0.02
N LEU A 410 -32.53 1.72 0.28
CA LEU A 410 -31.99 3.02 -0.12
C LEU A 410 -31.64 3.01 -1.61
N HIS A 411 -31.98 4.10 -2.31
CA HIS A 411 -31.61 4.26 -3.71
C HIS A 411 -30.07 4.42 -3.84
N PRO A 412 -29.41 3.89 -4.90
CA PRO A 412 -27.96 3.99 -5.08
C PRO A 412 -27.41 5.41 -4.90
N LYS A 413 -28.04 6.41 -5.54
CA LYS A 413 -27.67 7.83 -5.39
C LYS A 413 -27.73 8.35 -3.94
N THR A 414 -28.64 7.82 -3.12
CA THR A 414 -28.72 8.19 -1.69
C THR A 414 -27.58 7.55 -0.90
N ILE A 415 -27.20 6.31 -1.22
CA ILE A 415 -26.06 5.64 -0.59
C ILE A 415 -24.77 6.38 -0.93
N GLU A 416 -24.58 6.71 -2.20
CA GLU A 416 -23.46 7.51 -2.68
C GLU A 416 -23.36 8.86 -1.94
N ALA A 417 -24.46 9.62 -1.90
CA ALA A 417 -24.51 10.90 -1.19
C ALA A 417 -24.17 10.77 0.31
N LEU A 418 -24.65 9.72 0.98
CA LEU A 418 -24.35 9.47 2.40
C LEU A 418 -22.87 9.13 2.61
N MET A 419 -22.29 8.30 1.75
CA MET A 419 -20.88 7.91 1.83
C MET A 419 -19.96 9.11 1.56
N CYS A 420 -20.25 9.91 0.53
CA CYS A 420 -19.51 11.13 0.22
C CYS A 420 -19.63 12.17 1.35
N ALA A 421 -20.85 12.45 1.83
CA ALA A 421 -21.07 13.41 2.90
C ALA A 421 -20.32 13.02 4.18
N ARG A 422 -20.36 11.74 4.56
CA ARG A 422 -19.58 11.23 5.70
C ARG A 422 -18.08 11.48 5.51
N SER A 423 -17.55 11.12 4.35
CA SER A 423 -16.12 11.29 4.04
C SER A 423 -15.70 12.77 4.15
N TRP A 424 -16.47 13.68 3.55
CA TRP A 424 -16.19 15.11 3.57
C TRP A 424 -16.32 15.74 4.96
N LEU A 425 -17.31 15.31 5.76
CA LEU A 425 -17.47 15.79 7.13
C LEU A 425 -16.29 15.36 8.02
N LEU A 426 -15.87 14.09 7.92
CA LEU A 426 -14.73 13.59 8.67
C LEU A 426 -13.42 14.27 8.26
N ALA A 427 -13.23 14.55 6.97
CA ALA A 427 -12.08 15.29 6.48
C ALA A 427 -12.01 16.69 7.14
N HIS A 428 -13.12 17.43 7.17
CA HIS A 428 -13.19 18.73 7.84
C HIS A 428 -12.95 18.67 9.35
N GLU A 429 -13.45 17.64 10.04
CA GLU A 429 -13.20 17.46 11.47
C GLU A 429 -11.72 17.14 11.75
N SER A 430 -11.08 16.37 10.86
CA SER A 430 -9.67 16.00 11.00
C SER A 430 -8.69 17.15 10.74
N GLU A 431 -9.06 18.17 9.95
CA GLU A 431 -8.27 19.40 9.81
C GLU A 431 -8.16 20.19 11.14
N GLY A 432 -9.05 19.93 12.11
CA GLY A 432 -9.01 20.55 13.44
C GLY A 432 -8.21 19.78 14.51
N ASN A 433 -7.84 18.52 14.25
CA ASN A 433 -7.14 17.65 15.20
C ASN A 433 -5.77 17.21 14.63
N ASN A 434 -4.72 17.97 14.94
CA ASN A 434 -3.32 17.65 14.64
C ASN A 434 -2.78 16.49 15.50
N SER A 435 -3.42 15.31 15.48
CA SER A 435 -2.80 14.09 16.01
C SER A 435 -2.12 13.34 14.87
N ASN A 436 -0.79 13.47 14.77
CA ASN A 436 0.12 12.71 13.88
C ASN A 436 0.21 11.21 14.24
N GLU A 437 -0.89 10.61 14.69
CA GLU A 437 -0.95 9.17 14.88
C GLU A 437 -1.17 8.51 13.52
N PHE A 438 -0.34 7.50 13.22
CA PHE A 438 -0.49 6.60 12.08
C PHE A 438 -1.78 5.78 12.25
N ALA A 439 -2.93 6.43 12.07
CA ALA A 439 -4.22 5.76 12.10
C ALA A 439 -4.31 4.84 10.88
N SER A 440 -4.22 3.53 11.11
CA SER A 440 -4.40 2.53 10.09
C SER A 440 -5.88 2.21 9.97
N VAL A 441 -6.32 1.86 8.77
CA VAL A 441 -7.68 1.33 8.55
C VAL A 441 -7.86 -0.05 9.19
N LEU A 442 -6.78 -0.72 9.59
CA LEU A 442 -6.81 -2.06 10.17
C LEU A 442 -7.38 -2.03 11.60
N ASP A 443 -7.09 -0.96 12.36
CA ASP A 443 -7.56 -0.80 13.75
C ASP A 443 -9.09 -0.70 13.86
N ASP A 444 -9.75 -0.16 12.83
CA ASP A 444 -11.21 -0.05 12.78
C ASP A 444 -11.92 -1.36 12.36
N MET A 445 -11.20 -2.30 11.73
CA MET A 445 -11.77 -3.57 11.28
C MET A 445 -11.87 -4.63 12.40
N ASP A 446 -11.10 -4.48 13.48
CA ASP A 446 -11.05 -5.46 14.58
C ASP A 446 -12.19 -5.32 15.60
N VAL A 447 -12.95 -4.22 15.56
CA VAL A 447 -14.03 -3.96 16.54
C VAL A 447 -15.36 -4.65 16.18
N ASP A 448 -15.58 -5.05 14.91
CA ASP A 448 -16.92 -5.45 14.43
C ASP A 448 -17.01 -6.79 13.69
N SER A 449 -15.97 -7.63 13.73
CA SER A 449 -15.94 -8.93 13.01
C SER A 449 -16.98 -9.97 13.48
N SER A 450 -17.80 -9.65 14.48
CA SER A 450 -18.91 -10.52 14.90
C SER A 450 -20.14 -10.47 14.00
N GLN A 451 -20.28 -9.52 13.07
CA GLN A 451 -21.36 -9.54 12.07
C GLN A 451 -20.94 -9.01 10.69
N SER A 452 -21.02 -9.91 9.70
CA SER A 452 -21.02 -9.65 8.25
C SER A 452 -19.67 -9.55 7.53
N CYS A 453 -18.99 -10.69 7.41
CA CYS A 453 -18.33 -11.01 6.12
C CYS A 453 -19.44 -11.20 5.06
N VAL A 454 -19.90 -10.11 4.43
CA VAL A 454 -20.65 -10.24 3.17
C VAL A 454 -19.61 -10.47 2.08
N THR A 455 -19.21 -11.73 1.92
CA THR A 455 -18.71 -12.21 0.64
C THR A 455 -19.90 -12.12 -0.31
N MET A 456 -19.93 -11.13 -1.19
CA MET A 456 -20.77 -11.18 -2.39
C MET A 456 -20.18 -12.29 -3.27
N VAL A 457 -20.52 -13.54 -2.95
CA VAL A 457 -20.38 -14.67 -3.86
C VAL A 457 -21.43 -14.42 -4.93
N GLY A 458 -20.99 -14.04 -6.13
CA GLY A 458 -21.83 -14.13 -7.31
C GLY A 458 -21.97 -15.60 -7.67
N ASP A 459 -23.19 -16.11 -7.63
CA ASP A 459 -23.58 -17.36 -8.29
C ASP A 459 -23.42 -17.26 -9.81
#